data_AF-A0A963UT20-F1
#
_entry.id   AF-A0A963UT20-F1
#
_cell.length_a   1.000
_cell.length_b   1.000
_cell.length_c   1.000
_cell.angle_alpha   90.00
_cell.angle_beta   90.00
_cell.angle_gamma   90.00
#
_symmetry.space_group_name_H-M   'P 1'
#
loop_
_entity.id
_entity.type
_entity.pdbx_description
1 polymer ?
#
loop_
_entity_poly.entity_id
_entity_poly.type
_entity_poly.pdbx_seq_one_letter_code
_entity_poly.pdbx_strand_id
1 'polypeptide(L)'
;ADYAIRRHYPDISDRPDRYLELFRRVRDAQAALVARWVLVGFVHGVMNTDNTTISGETIDYGPCAFIDTYDPKAVYSSIDRNGRYAFGNQPPIMQWNLSRFAETLIDLVNPDDSEDAIRQLTNEVNAFPFHYQQLWLAGMRAKLGLVKEYPEDLDLANGLLAAAEGQGVDYTKLFRRLATFVRGNVAPVRELFDDPAGFDGWIDGYVRRMALEDVPDARRAEAMDRVNPVYIPRNHLVDAALKSAESGDMAPFDRLSKVLATPFREQKGAEAYGEPAPDGFGKFVTYCGT
;
A
#
# COMPACT_ATOMS: atom_id res chain seq x y z
N ALA A 1 16.21 -13.79 -19.28
CA ALA A 1 16.74 -13.71 -17.90
C ALA A 1 18.08 -12.96 -17.82
N ASP A 2 19.11 -13.34 -18.58
CA ASP A 2 20.46 -12.74 -18.45
C ASP A 2 20.50 -11.21 -18.60
N TYR A 3 19.76 -10.66 -19.55
CA TYR A 3 19.65 -9.20 -19.70
C TYR A 3 19.06 -8.54 -18.44
N ALA A 4 18.00 -9.11 -17.89
CA ALA A 4 17.34 -8.59 -16.70
C ALA A 4 18.27 -8.64 -15.47
N ILE A 5 19.02 -9.73 -15.32
CA ILE A 5 20.05 -9.86 -14.29
C ILE A 5 21.10 -8.76 -14.45
N ARG A 6 21.72 -8.63 -15.63
CA ARG A 6 22.75 -7.60 -15.86
C ARG A 6 22.25 -6.17 -15.61
N ARG A 7 20.97 -5.91 -15.91
CA ARG A 7 20.37 -4.57 -15.78
C ARG A 7 19.96 -4.25 -14.34
N HIS A 8 19.30 -5.17 -13.66
CA HIS A 8 18.64 -4.90 -12.37
C HIS A 8 19.38 -5.49 -11.18
N TYR A 9 20.10 -6.60 -11.36
CA TYR A 9 20.78 -7.35 -10.31
C TYR A 9 22.19 -7.78 -10.77
N PRO A 10 23.07 -6.84 -11.14
CA PRO A 10 24.37 -7.20 -11.72
C PRO A 10 25.23 -8.04 -10.76
N ASP A 11 25.05 -7.88 -9.45
CA ASP A 11 25.75 -8.58 -8.37
C ASP A 11 25.54 -10.11 -8.37
N ILE A 12 24.52 -10.63 -9.08
CA ILE A 12 24.23 -12.06 -9.13
C ILE A 12 24.61 -12.70 -10.48
N SER A 13 25.20 -11.93 -11.40
CA SER A 13 25.44 -12.35 -12.80
C SER A 13 26.29 -13.63 -12.91
N ASP A 14 27.31 -13.75 -12.06
CA ASP A 14 28.27 -14.87 -12.07
C ASP A 14 27.90 -15.99 -11.09
N ARG A 15 26.75 -15.91 -10.43
CA ARG A 15 26.33 -16.94 -9.48
C ARG A 15 25.86 -18.21 -10.20
N PRO A 16 26.18 -19.41 -9.68
CA PRO A 16 25.65 -20.66 -10.21
C PRO A 16 24.11 -20.74 -10.13
N ASP A 17 23.51 -20.17 -9.07
CA ASP A 17 22.07 -20.16 -8.81
C ASP A 17 21.37 -18.89 -9.33
N ARG A 18 21.99 -18.14 -10.26
CA ARG A 18 21.55 -16.78 -10.66
C ARG A 18 20.10 -16.66 -11.10
N TYR A 19 19.50 -17.70 -11.68
CA TYR A 19 18.11 -17.66 -12.14
C TYR A 19 17.11 -17.86 -11.00
N LEU A 20 17.44 -18.69 -10.02
CA LEU A 20 16.66 -18.80 -8.78
C LEU A 20 16.83 -17.53 -7.94
N GLU A 21 18.04 -16.99 -7.89
CA GLU A 21 18.29 -15.72 -7.21
C GLU A 21 17.57 -14.55 -7.92
N LEU A 22 17.50 -14.53 -9.25
CA LEU A 22 16.65 -13.58 -9.99
C LEU A 22 15.20 -13.65 -9.51
N PHE A 23 14.64 -14.86 -9.36
CA PHE A 23 13.29 -15.04 -8.85
C PHE A 23 13.13 -14.44 -7.43
N ARG A 24 14.07 -14.75 -6.52
CA ARG A 24 14.05 -14.21 -5.15
C ARG A 24 14.08 -12.69 -5.11
N ARG A 25 14.95 -12.06 -5.92
CA ARG A 25 15.05 -10.59 -6.02
C ARG A 25 13.74 -9.98 -6.52
N VAL A 26 13.13 -10.56 -7.55
CA VAL A 26 11.84 -10.11 -8.08
C VAL A 26 10.73 -10.28 -7.04
N ARG A 27 10.66 -11.43 -6.34
CA ARG A 27 9.71 -11.65 -5.25
C ARG A 27 9.84 -10.58 -4.17
N ASP A 28 11.05 -10.31 -3.71
CA ASP A 28 11.30 -9.35 -2.63
C ASP A 28 10.96 -7.92 -3.04
N ALA A 29 11.31 -7.55 -4.29
CA ALA A 29 10.94 -6.25 -4.86
C ALA A 29 9.41 -6.09 -4.98
N GLN A 30 8.71 -7.13 -5.43
CA GLN A 30 7.25 -7.14 -5.53
C GLN A 30 6.57 -7.14 -4.15
N ALA A 31 7.09 -7.88 -3.18
CA ALA A 31 6.60 -7.85 -1.80
C ALA A 31 6.71 -6.45 -1.19
N ALA A 32 7.85 -5.77 -1.41
CA ALA A 32 8.05 -4.39 -0.96
C ALA A 32 7.12 -3.40 -1.67
N LEU A 33 6.90 -3.57 -2.98
CA LEU A 33 6.00 -2.74 -3.76
C LEU A 33 4.56 -2.84 -3.26
N VAL A 34 4.03 -4.06 -3.19
CA VAL A 34 2.64 -4.29 -2.79
C VAL A 34 2.40 -3.91 -1.33
N ALA A 35 3.37 -4.14 -0.44
CA ALA A 35 3.30 -3.63 0.93
C ALA A 35 3.13 -2.11 0.95
N ARG A 36 3.92 -1.37 0.16
CA ARG A 36 3.80 0.09 0.05
C ARG A 36 2.44 0.52 -0.50
N TRP A 37 1.92 -0.16 -1.53
CA TRP A 37 0.59 0.12 -2.06
C TRP A 37 -0.49 0.00 -0.99
N VAL A 38 -0.50 -1.11 -0.24
CA VAL A 38 -1.48 -1.34 0.82
C VAL A 38 -1.34 -0.29 1.93
N LEU A 39 -0.12 0.04 2.35
CA LEU A 39 0.15 1.00 3.44
C LEU A 39 -0.33 2.44 3.15
N VAL A 40 -0.42 2.82 1.87
CA VAL A 40 -0.91 4.14 1.44
C VAL A 40 -2.32 4.10 0.88
N GLY A 41 -2.98 2.94 0.87
CA GLY A 41 -4.35 2.81 0.35
C GLY A 41 -4.45 2.83 -1.17
N PHE A 42 -3.39 2.49 -1.90
CA PHE A 42 -3.38 2.46 -3.36
C PHE A 42 -3.98 1.17 -3.91
N VAL A 43 -4.85 1.30 -4.91
CA VAL A 43 -5.44 0.22 -5.71
C VAL A 43 -4.95 0.36 -7.15
N HIS A 44 -4.19 -0.61 -7.66
CA HIS A 44 -3.70 -0.59 -9.04
C HIS A 44 -4.83 -0.85 -10.06
N GLY A 45 -5.77 -1.74 -9.73
CA GLY A 45 -6.95 -2.01 -10.53
C GLY A 45 -6.77 -2.92 -11.77
N VAL A 46 -5.54 -3.17 -12.24
CA VAL A 46 -5.22 -4.13 -13.33
C VAL A 46 -3.84 -4.74 -13.12
N MET A 47 -3.75 -5.71 -12.20
CA MET A 47 -2.50 -6.41 -11.90
C MET A 47 -2.32 -7.64 -12.81
N ASN A 48 -2.43 -7.45 -14.12
CA ASN A 48 -2.09 -8.50 -15.07
C ASN A 48 -0.57 -8.76 -15.05
N THR A 49 -0.13 -9.92 -15.55
CA THR A 49 1.29 -10.31 -15.54
C THR A 49 2.16 -9.41 -16.40
N ASP A 50 1.63 -8.87 -17.50
CA ASP A 50 2.28 -7.86 -18.35
C ASP A 50 2.51 -6.52 -17.63
N ASN A 51 1.70 -6.23 -16.60
CA ASN A 51 1.86 -5.07 -15.71
C ASN A 51 2.71 -5.35 -14.46
N THR A 52 3.37 -6.52 -14.40
CA THR A 52 4.24 -6.89 -13.28
C THR A 52 5.71 -6.78 -13.69
N THR A 53 6.39 -5.73 -13.23
CA THR A 53 7.78 -5.46 -13.61
C THR A 53 8.78 -6.36 -12.89
N ILE A 54 9.91 -6.65 -13.53
CA ILE A 54 11.06 -7.30 -12.88
C ILE A 54 11.72 -6.35 -11.85
N SER A 55 11.64 -5.04 -12.05
CA SER A 55 12.24 -4.03 -11.17
C SER A 55 11.49 -3.82 -9.86
N GLY A 56 10.23 -4.23 -9.75
CA GLY A 56 9.38 -3.90 -8.60
C GLY A 56 8.90 -2.45 -8.60
N GLU A 57 8.82 -1.83 -9.78
CA GLU A 57 8.24 -0.49 -9.97
C GLU A 57 6.76 -0.59 -10.36
N THR A 58 5.95 0.37 -9.91
CA THR A 58 4.57 0.54 -10.39
C THR A 58 4.61 1.02 -11.84
N ILE A 59 3.80 0.43 -12.70
CA ILE A 59 3.65 0.83 -14.10
C ILE A 59 2.17 0.83 -14.48
N ASP A 60 1.88 1.32 -15.68
CA ASP A 60 0.54 1.26 -16.27
C ASP A 60 -0.57 1.78 -15.35
N TYR A 61 -0.45 3.08 -15.02
CA TYR A 61 -1.45 3.83 -14.26
C TYR A 61 -2.71 4.05 -15.11
N GLY A 62 -3.48 2.97 -15.32
CA GLY A 62 -4.80 3.00 -15.95
C GLY A 62 -5.89 3.23 -14.90
N PRO A 63 -6.69 2.21 -14.54
CA PRO A 63 -7.78 2.37 -13.59
C PRO A 63 -7.30 2.23 -12.14
N CYS A 64 -6.22 2.94 -11.80
CA CYS A 64 -5.73 3.01 -10.43
C CYS A 64 -6.44 4.10 -9.63
N ALA A 65 -6.48 3.94 -8.32
CA ALA A 65 -7.17 4.83 -7.41
C ALA A 65 -6.57 4.73 -6.00
N PHE A 66 -6.90 5.68 -5.15
CA PHE A 66 -6.65 5.58 -3.71
C PHE A 66 -7.98 5.39 -2.97
N ILE A 67 -7.97 4.58 -1.91
CA ILE A 67 -9.13 4.46 -1.03
C ILE A 67 -9.28 5.73 -0.20
N ASP A 68 -10.52 6.25 -0.15
CA ASP A 68 -10.91 7.24 0.84
C ASP A 68 -11.26 6.48 2.12
N THR A 69 -12.40 5.79 2.14
CA THR A 69 -12.82 4.88 3.22
C THR A 69 -12.05 3.57 3.21
N TYR A 70 -11.67 3.06 4.38
CA TYR A 70 -11.12 1.72 4.52
C TYR A 70 -12.17 0.64 4.18
N ASP A 71 -11.96 -0.03 3.05
CA ASP A 71 -12.72 -1.21 2.64
C ASP A 71 -11.78 -2.19 1.93
N PRO A 72 -11.52 -3.40 2.47
CA PRO A 72 -10.70 -4.41 1.81
C PRO A 72 -11.28 -4.85 0.45
N LYS A 73 -12.57 -4.64 0.21
CA LYS A 73 -13.27 -4.96 -1.04
C LYS A 73 -13.36 -3.77 -1.99
N ALA A 74 -12.67 -2.65 -1.71
CA ALA A 74 -12.67 -1.49 -2.59
C ALA A 74 -12.15 -1.85 -3.99
N VAL A 75 -12.95 -1.52 -5.01
CA VAL A 75 -12.67 -1.77 -6.43
C VAL A 75 -13.08 -0.53 -7.22
N TYR A 76 -12.19 -0.07 -8.08
CA TYR A 76 -12.39 1.15 -8.89
C TYR A 76 -12.35 0.89 -10.39
N SER A 77 -11.73 -0.20 -10.82
CA SER A 77 -11.62 -0.55 -12.23
C SER A 77 -12.97 -0.95 -12.81
N SER A 78 -13.39 -0.25 -13.87
CA SER A 78 -14.63 -0.52 -14.62
C SER A 78 -14.71 -1.94 -15.19
N ILE A 79 -13.57 -2.59 -15.42
CA ILE A 79 -13.50 -3.97 -15.94
C ILE A 79 -13.43 -5.03 -14.83
N ASP A 80 -13.13 -4.65 -13.59
CA ASP A 80 -12.99 -5.58 -12.47
C ASP A 80 -14.33 -5.82 -11.74
N ARG A 81 -15.29 -6.43 -12.44
CA ARG A 81 -16.63 -6.69 -11.88
C ARG A 81 -16.64 -7.68 -10.73
N ASN A 82 -15.62 -8.54 -10.63
CA ASN A 82 -15.55 -9.62 -9.65
C ASN A 82 -14.60 -9.30 -8.49
N GLY A 83 -14.02 -8.09 -8.45
CA GLY A 83 -13.08 -7.67 -7.41
C GLY A 83 -11.79 -8.49 -7.39
N ARG A 84 -11.33 -8.99 -8.53
CA ARG A 84 -10.06 -9.70 -8.66
C ARG A 84 -8.91 -8.85 -8.17
N TYR A 85 -8.92 -7.55 -8.47
CA TYR A 85 -7.89 -6.57 -8.14
C TYR A 85 -8.35 -5.60 -7.06
N ALA A 86 -9.30 -6.01 -6.21
CA ALA A 86 -9.71 -5.25 -5.03
C ALA A 86 -8.51 -4.95 -4.11
N PHE A 87 -8.63 -3.88 -3.31
CA PHE A 87 -7.58 -3.42 -2.41
C PHE A 87 -6.93 -4.53 -1.57
N GLY A 88 -7.74 -5.35 -0.89
CA GLY A 88 -7.27 -6.47 -0.07
C GLY A 88 -6.77 -7.68 -0.87
N ASN A 89 -7.09 -7.77 -2.16
CA ASN A 89 -6.69 -8.86 -3.04
C ASN A 89 -5.35 -8.62 -3.74
N GLN A 90 -4.76 -7.43 -3.64
CA GLN A 90 -3.47 -7.15 -4.31
C GLN A 90 -2.32 -8.08 -3.88
N PRO A 91 -2.12 -8.39 -2.58
CA PRO A 91 -1.09 -9.36 -2.17
C PRO A 91 -1.27 -10.77 -2.73
N PRO A 92 -2.42 -11.46 -2.60
CA PRO A 92 -2.58 -12.80 -3.17
C PRO A 92 -2.52 -12.80 -4.70
N ILE A 93 -2.96 -11.74 -5.39
CA ILE A 93 -2.78 -11.62 -6.84
C ILE A 93 -1.30 -11.51 -7.22
N MET A 94 -0.50 -10.76 -6.46
CA MET A 94 0.94 -10.69 -6.73
C MET A 94 1.61 -12.05 -6.55
N GLN A 95 1.24 -12.82 -5.52
CA GLN A 95 1.71 -14.19 -5.38
C GLN A 95 1.33 -15.05 -6.60
N TRP A 96 0.11 -14.89 -7.11
CA TRP A 96 -0.33 -15.59 -8.31
C TRP A 96 0.49 -15.18 -9.54
N ASN A 97 0.77 -13.89 -9.75
CA ASN A 97 1.64 -13.41 -10.84
C ASN A 97 3.07 -13.96 -10.71
N LEU A 98 3.62 -14.01 -9.49
CA LEU A 98 4.92 -14.62 -9.23
C LEU A 98 4.92 -16.11 -9.56
N SER A 99 3.81 -16.84 -9.35
CA SER A 99 3.72 -18.24 -9.79
C SER A 99 3.82 -18.37 -11.32
N ARG A 100 3.20 -17.45 -12.07
CA ARG A 100 3.30 -17.43 -13.55
C ARG A 100 4.73 -17.12 -13.98
N PHE A 101 5.41 -16.19 -13.30
CA PHE A 101 6.81 -15.88 -13.58
C PHE A 101 7.74 -17.07 -13.27
N ALA A 102 7.51 -17.76 -12.14
CA ALA A 102 8.27 -18.95 -11.76
C ALA A 102 8.25 -20.04 -12.85
N GLU A 103 7.08 -20.32 -13.43
CA GLU A 103 6.93 -21.30 -14.52
C GLU A 103 7.87 -21.01 -15.71
N THR A 104 8.12 -19.73 -16.01
CA THR A 104 9.02 -19.34 -17.11
C THR A 104 10.51 -19.56 -16.83
N LEU A 105 10.88 -19.85 -15.57
CA LEU A 105 12.26 -19.99 -15.13
C LEU A 105 12.68 -21.45 -14.89
N ILE A 106 11.76 -22.42 -14.98
CA ILE A 106 12.02 -23.84 -14.64
C ILE A 106 13.25 -24.37 -15.38
N ASP A 107 13.24 -24.27 -16.72
CA ASP A 107 14.33 -24.78 -17.58
C ASP A 107 15.65 -24.02 -17.41
N LEU A 108 15.63 -22.85 -16.77
CA LEU A 108 16.83 -22.06 -16.49
C LEU A 108 17.42 -22.37 -15.11
N VAL A 109 16.56 -22.63 -14.11
CA VAL A 109 16.99 -22.89 -12.73
C VAL A 109 17.73 -24.21 -12.62
N ASN A 110 17.22 -25.27 -13.24
CA ASN A 110 17.89 -26.56 -13.31
C ASN A 110 17.55 -27.25 -14.64
N PRO A 111 18.37 -27.06 -15.70
CA PRO A 111 18.12 -27.64 -17.02
C PRO A 111 18.12 -29.17 -17.04
N ASP A 112 18.79 -29.81 -16.07
CA ASP A 112 18.97 -31.25 -16.01
C ASP A 112 17.90 -31.95 -15.14
N ASP A 113 17.19 -31.21 -14.28
CA ASP A 113 16.16 -31.73 -13.37
C ASP A 113 15.05 -30.70 -13.14
N SER A 114 13.98 -30.82 -13.92
CA SER A 114 12.81 -29.94 -13.85
C SER A 114 12.03 -30.09 -12.54
N GLU A 115 11.98 -31.28 -11.94
CA GLU A 115 11.26 -31.52 -10.69
C GLU A 115 11.95 -30.78 -9.52
N ASP A 116 13.28 -30.81 -9.50
CA ASP A 116 14.05 -30.03 -8.53
C ASP A 116 13.86 -28.51 -8.73
N ALA A 117 13.88 -28.01 -9.97
CA ALA A 117 13.60 -26.60 -10.27
C ALA A 117 12.19 -26.18 -9.81
N ILE A 118 11.17 -26.99 -10.12
CA ILE A 118 9.78 -26.75 -9.69
C ILE A 118 9.69 -26.69 -8.18
N ARG A 119 10.33 -27.62 -7.47
CA ARG A 119 10.36 -27.64 -6.00
C ARG A 119 10.99 -26.37 -5.44
N GLN A 120 12.15 -25.96 -5.96
CA GLN A 120 12.84 -24.75 -5.50
C GLN A 120 11.99 -23.50 -5.73
N LEU A 121 11.48 -23.30 -6.94
CA LEU A 121 10.65 -22.14 -7.27
C LEU A 121 9.33 -22.11 -6.48
N THR A 122 8.68 -23.26 -6.29
CA THR A 122 7.45 -23.38 -5.49
C THR A 122 7.68 -22.96 -4.04
N ASN A 123 8.82 -23.34 -3.45
CA ASN A 123 9.18 -22.90 -2.10
C ASN A 123 9.29 -21.37 -2.02
N GLU A 124 9.91 -20.73 -3.01
CA GLU A 124 10.07 -19.27 -3.03
C GLU A 124 8.73 -18.55 -3.27
N VAL A 125 7.83 -19.10 -4.11
CA VAL A 125 6.45 -18.60 -4.29
C VAL A 125 5.65 -18.69 -2.98
N ASN A 126 5.77 -19.82 -2.27
CA ASN A 126 5.08 -20.04 -1.00
C ASN A 126 5.67 -19.22 0.15
N ALA A 127 6.91 -18.74 0.03
CA ALA A 127 7.51 -17.80 0.98
C ALA A 127 6.99 -16.36 0.82
N PHE A 128 6.43 -15.98 -0.34
CA PHE A 128 5.98 -14.61 -0.61
C PHE A 128 5.07 -14.01 0.48
N PRO A 129 4.02 -14.69 0.98
CA PRO A 129 3.15 -14.12 2.02
C PRO A 129 3.90 -13.72 3.29
N PHE A 130 4.91 -14.51 3.68
CA PHE A 130 5.76 -14.19 4.81
C PHE A 130 6.59 -12.92 4.56
N HIS A 131 7.26 -12.83 3.41
CA HIS A 131 8.05 -11.64 3.04
C HIS A 131 7.19 -10.37 2.95
N TYR A 132 6.02 -10.47 2.30
CA TYR A 132 5.04 -9.38 2.25
C TYR A 132 4.60 -8.95 3.65
N GLN A 133 4.21 -9.89 4.51
CA GLN A 133 3.72 -9.57 5.86
C GLN A 133 4.79 -8.86 6.70
N GLN A 134 6.05 -9.27 6.61
CA GLN A 134 7.15 -8.61 7.34
C GLN A 134 7.30 -7.14 6.90
N LEU A 135 7.28 -6.89 5.59
CA LEU A 135 7.41 -5.54 5.03
C LEU A 135 6.19 -4.65 5.33
N TRP A 136 4.99 -5.22 5.19
CA TRP A 136 3.75 -4.53 5.55
C TRP A 136 3.72 -4.20 7.04
N LEU A 137 4.07 -5.15 7.91
CA LEU A 137 4.05 -4.93 9.35
C LEU A 137 5.10 -3.90 9.80
N ALA A 138 6.30 -3.90 9.19
CA ALA A 138 7.29 -2.86 9.42
C ALA A 138 6.75 -1.47 9.05
N GLY A 139 6.01 -1.36 7.94
CA GLY A 139 5.31 -0.14 7.57
C GLY A 139 4.19 0.24 8.55
N MET A 140 3.38 -0.72 8.99
CA MET A 140 2.33 -0.48 9.97
C MET A 140 2.90 -0.01 11.31
N ARG A 141 4.00 -0.61 11.79
CA ARG A 141 4.73 -0.11 12.97
C ARG A 141 5.11 1.35 12.80
N ALA A 142 5.70 1.73 11.66
CA ALA A 142 6.04 3.13 11.39
C ALA A 142 4.81 4.06 11.38
N LYS A 143 3.70 3.64 10.75
CA LYS A 143 2.44 4.40 10.72
C LYS A 143 1.81 4.56 12.11
N LEU A 144 2.01 3.57 12.99
CA LEU A 144 1.63 3.57 14.41
C LEU A 144 2.70 4.20 15.32
N GLY A 145 3.82 4.69 14.78
CA GLY A 145 4.90 5.26 15.56
C GLY A 145 5.66 4.28 16.45
N LEU A 146 5.52 2.96 16.25
CA LEU A 146 6.24 1.92 17.02
C LEU A 146 7.65 1.73 16.46
N VAL A 147 8.66 1.75 17.32
CA VAL A 147 10.08 1.69 16.91
C VAL A 147 10.66 0.29 17.07
N LYS A 148 10.28 -0.41 18.14
CA LYS A 148 10.76 -1.77 18.41
C LYS A 148 9.75 -2.77 17.86
N GLU A 149 10.22 -3.98 17.61
CA GLU A 149 9.39 -5.08 17.14
C GLU A 149 8.97 -5.96 18.31
N TYR A 150 7.67 -6.22 18.41
CA TYR A 150 7.08 -7.12 19.39
C TYR A 150 6.11 -8.10 18.71
N PRO A 151 5.96 -9.33 19.23
CA PRO A 151 5.09 -10.35 18.62
C PRO A 151 3.64 -9.91 18.44
N GLU A 152 3.10 -9.11 19.36
CA GLU A 152 1.71 -8.61 19.34
C GLU A 152 1.44 -7.52 18.29
N ASP A 153 2.48 -6.98 17.64
CA ASP A 153 2.32 -5.85 16.70
C ASP A 153 1.44 -6.21 15.50
N LEU A 154 1.45 -7.48 15.07
CA LEU A 154 0.60 -7.97 13.98
C LEU A 154 -0.88 -7.90 14.36
N ASP A 155 -1.24 -8.42 15.54
CA ASP A 155 -2.60 -8.40 16.05
C ASP A 155 -3.07 -6.98 16.32
N LEU A 156 -2.17 -6.11 16.80
CA LEU A 156 -2.46 -4.70 17.00
C LEU A 156 -2.74 -3.99 15.67
N ALA A 157 -1.92 -4.19 14.64
CA ALA A 157 -2.13 -3.60 13.32
C ALA A 157 -3.45 -4.07 12.69
N ASN A 158 -3.72 -5.38 12.75
CA ASN A 158 -4.96 -5.96 12.24
C ASN A 158 -6.19 -5.50 13.04
N GLY A 159 -6.06 -5.37 14.36
CA GLY A 159 -7.13 -4.90 15.24
C GLY A 159 -7.60 -3.49 14.91
N LEU A 160 -6.69 -2.59 14.51
CA LEU A 160 -7.04 -1.24 14.06
C LEU A 160 -7.88 -1.27 12.78
N LEU A 161 -7.43 -2.08 11.81
CA LEU A 161 -8.12 -2.23 10.54
C LEU A 161 -9.49 -2.89 10.72
N ALA A 162 -9.58 -3.90 11.58
CA ALA A 162 -10.84 -4.55 11.93
C ALA A 162 -11.81 -3.58 12.62
N ALA A 163 -11.32 -2.70 13.50
CA ALA A 163 -12.14 -1.66 14.11
C ALA A 163 -12.66 -0.64 13.08
N ALA A 164 -11.93 -0.38 12.00
CA ALA A 164 -12.32 0.57 10.96
C ALA A 164 -13.27 -0.03 9.90
N GLU A 165 -13.26 -1.35 9.72
CA GLU A 165 -14.02 -2.02 8.66
C GLU A 165 -15.54 -1.81 8.82
N GLY A 166 -16.20 -1.40 7.74
CA GLY A 166 -17.65 -1.19 7.71
C GLY A 166 -18.14 0.10 8.36
N GLN A 167 -17.26 0.96 8.88
CA GLN A 167 -17.61 2.20 9.59
C GLN A 167 -17.42 3.50 8.78
N GLY A 168 -17.11 3.42 7.48
CA GLY A 168 -16.88 4.64 6.69
C GLY A 168 -15.57 5.38 6.96
N VAL A 169 -14.71 4.88 7.86
CA VAL A 169 -13.47 5.52 8.33
C VAL A 169 -12.52 5.84 7.17
N ASP A 170 -12.14 7.12 7.02
CA ASP A 170 -11.13 7.54 6.04
C ASP A 170 -9.74 6.97 6.40
N TYR A 171 -9.18 6.14 5.52
CA TYR A 171 -7.95 5.39 5.76
C TYR A 171 -6.74 6.30 5.98
N THR A 172 -6.62 7.37 5.18
CA THR A 172 -5.48 8.31 5.29
C THR A 172 -5.57 9.12 6.58
N LYS A 173 -6.76 9.66 6.86
CA LYS A 173 -7.05 10.44 8.07
C LYS A 173 -6.94 9.60 9.32
N LEU A 174 -7.26 8.31 9.30
CA LEU A 174 -7.11 7.41 10.45
C LEU A 174 -5.70 7.48 11.04
N PHE A 175 -4.68 7.23 10.21
CA PHE A 175 -3.30 7.28 10.67
C PHE A 175 -2.80 8.69 10.94
N ARG A 176 -3.22 9.68 10.14
CA ARG A 176 -2.84 11.08 10.36
C ARG A 176 -3.38 11.60 11.70
N ARG A 177 -4.64 11.31 12.03
CA ARG A 177 -5.29 11.72 13.28
C ARG A 177 -4.82 10.89 14.47
N LEU A 178 -4.34 9.66 14.27
CA LEU A 178 -3.69 8.89 15.34
C LEU A 178 -2.43 9.60 15.87
N ALA A 179 -1.68 10.31 15.03
CA ALA A 179 -0.57 11.16 15.50
C ALA A 179 -1.05 12.32 16.39
N THR A 180 -2.24 12.86 16.12
CA THR A 180 -2.90 13.87 16.98
C THR A 180 -3.36 13.27 18.31
N PHE A 181 -3.83 12.02 18.32
CA PHE A 181 -4.09 11.26 19.55
C PHE A 181 -2.83 11.13 20.40
N VAL A 182 -1.70 10.73 19.80
CA VAL A 182 -0.42 10.61 20.51
C VAL A 182 0.00 11.95 21.13
N ARG A 183 -0.39 13.09 20.53
CA ARG A 183 -0.17 14.43 21.11
C ARG A 183 -1.13 14.81 22.24
N GLY A 184 -2.01 13.91 22.64
CA GLY A 184 -2.96 14.11 23.75
C GLY A 184 -4.36 14.56 23.34
N ASN A 185 -4.69 14.59 22.03
CA ASN A 185 -6.05 14.92 21.59
C ASN A 185 -6.72 13.74 20.88
N VAL A 186 -7.58 13.04 21.64
CA VAL A 186 -8.28 11.82 21.20
C VAL A 186 -9.44 12.09 20.26
N ALA A 187 -10.13 13.23 20.41
CA ALA A 187 -11.41 13.47 19.75
C ALA A 187 -11.35 13.31 18.21
N PRO A 188 -10.35 13.86 17.49
CA PRO A 188 -10.34 13.81 16.03
C PRO A 188 -10.29 12.40 15.44
N VAL A 189 -9.51 11.48 16.03
CA VAL A 189 -9.41 10.11 15.51
C VAL A 189 -10.66 9.31 15.89
N ARG A 190 -11.20 9.52 17.08
CA ARG A 190 -12.41 8.84 17.56
C ARG A 190 -13.66 9.25 16.76
N GLU A 191 -13.74 10.51 16.36
CA GLU A 191 -14.82 11.05 15.50
C GLU A 191 -14.83 10.49 14.06
N LEU A 192 -13.81 9.70 13.66
CA LEU A 192 -13.85 9.00 12.37
C LEU A 192 -14.76 7.77 12.39
N PHE A 193 -15.15 7.28 13.57
CA PHE A 193 -15.90 6.05 13.76
C PHE A 193 -17.36 6.34 14.06
N ASP A 194 -18.27 5.69 13.32
CA ASP A 194 -19.71 5.70 13.61
C ASP A 194 -20.01 5.03 14.95
N ASP A 195 -19.36 3.90 15.24
CA ASP A 195 -19.34 3.22 16.53
C ASP A 195 -17.89 3.09 17.05
N PRO A 196 -17.46 3.98 17.95
CA PRO A 196 -16.09 3.99 18.44
C PRO A 196 -15.79 2.86 19.43
N ALA A 197 -16.74 2.01 19.83
CA ALA A 197 -16.51 1.01 20.88
C ALA A 197 -15.36 0.04 20.55
N GLY A 198 -15.27 -0.43 19.31
CA GLY A 198 -14.17 -1.27 18.85
C GLY A 198 -12.82 -0.55 18.86
N PHE A 199 -12.81 0.72 18.45
CA PHE A 199 -11.62 1.57 18.48
C PHE A 199 -11.18 1.92 19.90
N ASP A 200 -12.12 2.23 20.79
CA ASP A 200 -11.87 2.53 22.20
C ASP A 200 -11.25 1.30 22.90
N GLY A 201 -11.71 0.08 22.58
CA GLY A 201 -11.06 -1.14 23.07
C GLY A 201 -9.65 -1.38 22.49
N TRP A 202 -9.44 -1.04 21.22
CA TRP A 202 -8.14 -1.14 20.56
C TRP A 202 -7.12 -0.14 21.13
N ILE A 203 -7.55 1.09 21.43
CA ILE A 203 -6.64 2.17 21.85
C ILE A 203 -5.94 1.87 23.18
N ASP A 204 -6.63 1.18 24.09
CA ASP A 204 -6.05 0.71 25.35
C ASP A 204 -4.87 -0.25 25.11
N GLY A 205 -5.00 -1.15 24.13
CA GLY A 205 -3.92 -2.04 23.71
C GLY A 205 -2.76 -1.27 23.08
N TYR A 206 -3.07 -0.31 22.22
CA TYR A 206 -2.09 0.56 21.58
C TYR A 206 -1.28 1.38 22.60
N VAL A 207 -1.94 2.00 23.58
CA VAL A 207 -1.27 2.77 24.66
C VAL A 207 -0.36 1.87 25.50
N ARG A 208 -0.83 0.68 25.90
CA ARG A 208 0.01 -0.30 26.61
C ARG A 208 1.24 -0.69 25.79
N ARG A 209 1.07 -0.88 24.48
CA ARG A 209 2.16 -1.24 23.58
C ARG A 209 3.17 -0.09 23.41
N MET A 210 2.71 1.15 23.29
CA MET A 210 3.59 2.33 23.23
C MET A 210 4.44 2.47 24.50
N ALA A 211 3.87 2.17 25.67
CA ALA A 211 4.55 2.28 26.96
C ALA A 211 5.71 1.28 27.15
N LEU A 212 5.86 0.28 26.27
CA LEU A 212 7.02 -0.62 26.26
C LEU A 212 8.29 0.02 25.68
N GLU A 213 8.16 1.20 25.08
CA GLU A 213 9.25 1.94 24.45
C GLU A 213 9.47 3.28 25.15
N ASP A 214 10.73 3.61 25.44
CA ASP A 214 11.14 4.92 25.95
C ASP A 214 11.27 5.93 24.80
N VAL A 215 10.13 6.28 24.19
CA VAL A 215 10.04 7.28 23.11
C VAL A 215 9.03 8.34 23.50
N PRO A 216 9.44 9.61 23.63
CA PRO A 216 8.51 10.70 23.94
C PRO A 216 7.42 10.84 22.87
N ASP A 217 6.17 11.05 23.30
CA ASP A 217 5.01 11.16 22.42
C ASP A 217 5.16 12.21 21.31
N ALA A 218 5.77 13.35 21.61
CA ALA A 218 6.05 14.38 20.61
C ALA A 218 6.96 13.84 19.48
N ARG A 219 7.99 13.06 19.82
CA ARG A 219 8.90 12.44 18.83
C ARG A 219 8.23 11.31 18.09
N ARG A 220 7.38 10.53 18.77
CA ARG A 220 6.57 9.48 18.15
C ARG A 220 5.64 10.06 17.09
N ALA A 221 4.89 11.12 17.43
CA ALA A 221 3.98 11.78 16.51
C ALA A 221 4.72 12.48 15.34
N GLU A 222 5.90 13.08 15.58
CA GLU A 222 6.77 13.60 14.51
C GLU A 222 7.22 12.49 13.53
N ALA A 223 7.51 11.28 14.02
CA ALA A 223 7.87 10.15 13.18
C ALA A 223 6.67 9.65 12.35
N MET A 224 5.49 9.54 12.98
CA MET A 224 4.24 9.21 12.31
C MET A 224 3.92 10.21 11.19
N ASP A 225 4.07 11.50 11.44
CA ASP A 225 3.81 12.55 10.44
C ASP A 225 4.67 12.42 9.18
N ARG A 226 5.88 11.87 9.29
CA ARG A 226 6.80 11.69 8.14
C ARG A 226 6.39 10.55 7.22
N VAL A 227 5.54 9.63 7.70
CA VAL A 227 5.14 8.41 6.96
C VAL A 227 3.64 8.34 6.70
N ASN A 228 2.83 9.11 7.42
CA ASN A 228 1.39 9.22 7.23
C ASN A 228 1.07 10.51 6.45
N PRO A 229 0.69 10.40 5.16
CA PRO A 229 0.43 11.58 4.34
C PRO A 229 -0.78 12.36 4.85
N VAL A 230 -0.75 13.67 4.64
CA VAL A 230 -1.91 14.57 4.72
C VAL A 230 -2.68 14.52 3.40
N TYR A 231 -1.93 14.47 2.29
CA TYR A 231 -2.47 14.56 0.94
C TYR A 231 -2.16 13.28 0.16
N ILE A 232 -3.19 12.71 -0.45
CA ILE A 232 -3.12 11.64 -1.45
C ILE A 232 -3.84 12.13 -2.70
N PRO A 233 -3.61 11.56 -3.89
CA PRO A 233 -4.35 11.93 -5.09
C PRO A 233 -5.77 11.35 -5.01
N ARG A 234 -6.61 11.97 -4.15
CA ARG A 234 -8.00 11.55 -3.93
C ARG A 234 -8.75 11.60 -5.24
N ASN A 235 -9.55 10.57 -5.49
CA ASN A 235 -10.13 10.33 -6.81
C ASN A 235 -11.00 11.51 -7.29
N HIS A 236 -11.74 12.16 -6.39
CA HIS A 236 -12.55 13.34 -6.73
C HIS A 236 -11.72 14.58 -7.11
N LEU A 237 -10.53 14.75 -6.53
CA LEU A 237 -9.62 15.84 -6.87
C LEU A 237 -8.94 15.59 -8.22
N VAL A 238 -8.56 14.34 -8.49
CA VAL A 238 -8.00 13.92 -9.78
C VAL A 238 -9.05 14.12 -10.88
N ASP A 239 -10.27 13.64 -10.68
CA ASP A 239 -11.39 13.80 -11.63
C ASP A 239 -11.71 15.28 -11.90
N ALA A 240 -11.77 16.12 -10.86
CA ALA A 240 -11.98 17.55 -11.01
C ALA A 240 -10.84 18.22 -11.82
N ALA A 241 -9.59 17.82 -11.57
CA ALA A 241 -8.44 18.34 -12.32
C ALA A 241 -8.47 17.92 -13.79
N LEU A 242 -8.86 16.68 -14.09
CA LEU A 242 -9.01 16.19 -15.47
C LEU A 242 -10.12 16.93 -16.22
N LYS A 243 -11.31 17.06 -15.62
CA LYS A 243 -12.43 17.80 -16.23
C LYS A 243 -12.09 19.26 -16.54
N SER A 244 -11.33 19.90 -15.64
CA SER A 244 -10.84 21.26 -15.87
C SER A 244 -9.86 21.31 -17.04
N ALA A 245 -8.91 20.37 -17.10
CA ALA A 245 -7.92 20.29 -18.15
C ALA A 245 -8.54 20.03 -19.54
N GLU A 246 -9.61 19.22 -19.63
CA GLU A 246 -10.38 19.01 -20.87
C GLU A 246 -10.99 20.30 -21.41
N SER A 247 -11.34 21.24 -20.53
CA SER A 247 -11.82 22.58 -20.90
C SER A 247 -10.69 23.58 -21.18
N GLY A 248 -9.43 23.15 -21.08
CA GLY A 248 -8.23 23.95 -21.31
C GLY A 248 -7.66 24.65 -20.06
N ASP A 249 -8.28 24.49 -18.90
CA ASP A 249 -7.77 25.06 -17.63
C ASP A 249 -6.93 24.05 -16.85
N MET A 250 -5.61 24.23 -16.91
CA MET A 250 -4.62 23.40 -16.22
C MET A 250 -4.39 23.80 -14.75
N ALA A 251 -4.97 24.92 -14.27
CA ALA A 251 -4.67 25.43 -12.94
C ALA A 251 -5.01 24.44 -11.80
N PRO A 252 -6.12 23.67 -11.84
CA PRO A 252 -6.39 22.64 -10.83
C PRO A 252 -5.38 21.50 -10.85
N PHE A 253 -4.93 21.06 -12.03
CA PHE A 253 -3.88 20.05 -12.17
C PHE A 253 -2.55 20.53 -11.57
N ASP A 254 -2.10 21.72 -11.97
CA ASP A 254 -0.83 22.29 -11.48
C ASP A 254 -0.84 22.46 -9.96
N ARG A 255 -1.98 22.89 -9.41
CA ARG A 255 -2.16 23.05 -7.97
C ARG A 255 -2.17 21.70 -7.25
N LEU A 256 -2.91 20.71 -7.75
CA LEU A 256 -2.94 19.36 -7.17
C LEU A 256 -1.55 18.72 -7.20
N SER A 257 -0.87 18.78 -8.35
CA SER A 257 0.50 18.28 -8.52
C SER A 257 1.48 18.92 -7.52
N LYS A 258 1.40 20.25 -7.34
CA LYS A 258 2.22 20.96 -6.36
C LYS A 258 1.96 20.51 -4.92
N VAL A 259 0.70 20.32 -4.54
CA VAL A 259 0.34 19.86 -3.19
C VAL A 259 0.88 18.44 -2.94
N LEU A 260 0.70 17.55 -3.91
CA LEU A 260 1.12 16.15 -3.84
C LEU A 260 2.64 15.96 -3.87
N ALA A 261 3.42 16.97 -4.29
CA ALA A 261 4.88 16.93 -4.23
C ALA A 261 5.43 16.94 -2.79
N THR A 262 4.66 17.41 -1.81
CA THR A 262 5.01 17.36 -0.38
C THR A 262 3.85 16.82 0.47
N PRO A 263 3.48 15.53 0.29
CA PRO A 263 2.20 15.01 0.76
C PRO A 263 2.15 14.82 2.29
N PHE A 264 3.30 14.76 2.95
CA PHE A 264 3.43 14.55 4.41
C PHE A 264 3.43 15.85 5.22
N ARG A 265 3.51 17.02 4.56
CA ARG A 265 3.58 18.32 5.24
C ARG A 265 2.28 19.05 5.03
N GLU A 266 1.68 19.53 6.11
CA GLU A 266 0.52 20.43 6.03
C GLU A 266 0.91 21.72 5.31
N GLN A 267 0.06 22.16 4.39
CA GLN A 267 0.27 23.32 3.54
C GLN A 267 -0.86 24.31 3.76
N LYS A 268 -0.52 25.52 4.21
CA LYS A 268 -1.49 26.61 4.41
C LYS A 268 -2.21 26.94 3.11
N GLY A 269 -3.55 26.93 3.13
CA GLY A 269 -4.38 27.17 1.95
C GLY A 269 -4.60 25.94 1.06
N ALA A 270 -4.13 24.76 1.48
CA ALA A 270 -4.35 23.48 0.81
C ALA A 270 -5.15 22.49 1.68
N GLU A 271 -5.85 22.97 2.71
CA GLU A 271 -6.62 22.16 3.64
C GLU A 271 -7.66 21.29 2.92
N ALA A 272 -8.35 21.85 1.91
CA ALA A 272 -9.34 21.14 1.11
C ALA A 272 -8.79 19.92 0.34
N TYR A 273 -7.49 19.86 0.06
CA TYR A 273 -6.86 18.72 -0.62
C TYR A 273 -6.69 17.51 0.30
N GLY A 274 -6.80 17.69 1.61
CA GLY A 274 -6.77 16.62 2.61
C GLY A 274 -8.14 16.02 2.91
N GLU A 275 -9.22 16.63 2.41
CA GLU A 275 -10.60 16.23 2.70
C GLU A 275 -11.09 15.11 1.76
N PRO A 276 -11.89 14.15 2.25
CA PRO A 276 -12.50 13.13 1.41
C PRO A 276 -13.46 13.75 0.39
N ALA A 277 -13.94 12.92 -0.54
CA ALA A 277 -14.94 13.36 -1.50
C ALA A 277 -16.18 13.93 -0.77
N PRO A 278 -16.80 15.01 -1.29
CA PRO A 278 -17.99 15.59 -0.69
C PRO A 278 -19.18 14.63 -0.79
N ASP A 279 -20.13 14.79 0.13
CA ASP A 279 -21.40 14.07 0.09
C ASP A 279 -22.07 14.25 -1.28
N GLY A 280 -22.42 13.13 -1.92
CA GLY A 280 -23.04 13.11 -3.24
C GLY A 280 -22.08 12.98 -4.43
N PHE A 281 -20.75 12.90 -4.23
CA PHE A 281 -19.81 12.55 -5.30
C PHE A 281 -20.11 11.17 -5.93
N GLY A 282 -20.69 10.26 -5.13
CA GLY A 282 -21.08 8.94 -5.57
C GLY A 282 -19.92 7.95 -5.67
N LYS A 283 -20.17 6.79 -6.27
CA LYS A 283 -19.15 5.75 -6.44
C LYS A 283 -18.19 6.13 -7.56
N PHE A 284 -16.91 6.26 -7.22
CA PHE A 284 -15.86 6.49 -8.22
C PHE A 284 -15.59 5.21 -9.04
N VAL A 285 -15.47 5.38 -10.36
CA VAL A 285 -15.07 4.33 -11.30
C VAL A 285 -14.05 4.94 -12.26
N THR A 286 -12.98 4.19 -12.54
CA THR A 286 -11.92 4.60 -13.46
C THR A 286 -11.75 3.57 -14.58
N TYR A 287 -11.13 4.00 -15.67
CA TYR A 287 -11.10 3.33 -16.96
C TYR A 287 -9.67 3.10 -17.45
N CYS A 288 -9.47 2.09 -18.28
CA CYS A 288 -8.19 1.88 -18.97
C CYS A 288 -8.11 2.81 -20.19
N GLY A 289 -6.97 3.47 -20.41
CA GLY A 289 -6.68 4.18 -21.67
C GLY A 289 -7.17 5.63 -21.77
N THR A 290 -7.24 6.36 -20.66
CA THR A 290 -7.37 7.83 -20.66
C THR A 290 -6.03 8.51 -20.93
#